data_AF-A0A349XMW8-F1
#
_entry.id   AF-A0A349XMW8-F1
#
_cell.length_a   1.000
_cell.length_b   1.000
_cell.length_c   1.000
_cell.angle_alpha   90.00
_cell.angle_beta   90.00
_cell.angle_gamma   90.00
#
_symmetry.space_group_name_H-M   'P 1'
#
loop_
_entity.id
_entity.type
_entity.pdbx_description
1 polymer ?
#
loop_
_entity_poly.entity_id
_entity_poly.type
_entity_poly.pdbx_seq_one_letter_code
_entity_poly.pdbx_strand_id
1 'polypeptide(L)'
;GTVLHYDAVLVRAAKSPVWRVAEFQAVIQFPDRMDLWDQFEEVYQNDGEDAARAFYAERKADMDAGAIVNWPAIQPLIFLMLERASDHDSFATEYQNKPINEASPFKDLTFWVLQQPDLIHFGAIDPSLGKKGHGRDPSAILVGGFNRLHGTMDLLEASIRRRLPDIIISDVIAMQRQYRCLLWFVEAVQFQEFLRTTLMATAARQGVGISAVPVTPIADKDLRIERLQPPVAGGLIRLNKTQQTLIDQLQQWPNADHDDGPDCLDMLWQHTLEYAGGATAGAGGGINTAANSSQQRLGEYRL
;
A
#
# COMPACT_ATOMS: atom_id res chain seq x y z
N GLY A 1 -23.24 -20.91 10.15
CA GLY A 1 -22.62 -21.92 9.28
C GLY A 1 -21.54 -21.23 8.50
N THR A 2 -20.44 -21.91 8.20
CA THR A 2 -19.30 -21.33 7.49
C THR A 2 -19.65 -21.07 6.04
N VAL A 3 -19.36 -19.87 5.55
CA VAL A 3 -19.62 -19.48 4.15
C VAL A 3 -18.44 -19.93 3.30
N LEU A 4 -18.57 -21.11 2.67
CA LEU A 4 -17.52 -21.69 1.82
C LEU A 4 -17.46 -21.08 0.41
N HIS A 5 -18.46 -20.30 0.03
CA HIS A 5 -18.57 -19.71 -1.31
C HIS A 5 -19.41 -18.44 -1.26
N TYR A 6 -19.08 -17.44 -2.08
CA TYR A 6 -19.78 -16.14 -2.09
C TYR A 6 -21.28 -16.26 -2.41
N ASP A 7 -21.65 -17.32 -3.15
CA ASP A 7 -23.02 -17.63 -3.56
C ASP A 7 -23.66 -18.77 -2.76
N ALA A 8 -23.11 -19.07 -1.58
CA ALA A 8 -23.63 -20.14 -0.73
C ALA A 8 -25.11 -19.90 -0.38
N VAL A 9 -25.88 -20.99 -0.24
CA VAL A 9 -27.30 -20.95 0.13
C VAL A 9 -27.51 -20.14 1.43
N LEU A 10 -26.55 -20.20 2.35
CA LEU A 10 -26.55 -19.42 3.59
C LEU A 10 -26.48 -17.90 3.33
N VAL A 11 -25.67 -17.46 2.36
CA VAL A 11 -25.55 -16.05 1.93
C VAL A 11 -26.86 -15.57 1.28
N ARG A 12 -27.48 -16.41 0.45
CA ARG A 12 -28.78 -16.08 -0.17
C ARG A 12 -29.91 -16.03 0.84
N ALA A 13 -29.95 -16.97 1.78
CA ALA A 13 -30.93 -17.01 2.85
C ALA A 13 -30.77 -15.83 3.81
N ALA A 14 -29.53 -15.41 4.07
CA ALA A 14 -29.21 -14.23 4.89
C ALA A 14 -29.74 -12.91 4.30
N LYS A 15 -29.90 -12.80 2.98
CA LYS A 15 -30.49 -11.62 2.33
C LYS A 15 -32.00 -11.48 2.57
N SER A 16 -32.67 -12.51 3.09
CA SER A 16 -34.11 -12.46 3.38
C SER A 16 -34.39 -11.82 4.74
N PRO A 17 -35.35 -10.87 4.83
CA PRO A 17 -35.68 -10.17 6.08
C PRO A 17 -36.31 -11.06 7.15
N VAL A 18 -36.61 -12.32 6.83
CA VAL A 18 -37.19 -13.32 7.75
C VAL A 18 -36.13 -13.88 8.70
N TRP A 19 -34.85 -13.84 8.32
CA TRP A 19 -33.77 -14.43 9.10
C TRP A 19 -33.01 -13.36 9.88
N ARG A 20 -32.68 -13.69 11.14
CA ARG A 20 -31.75 -12.90 11.94
C ARG A 20 -30.36 -13.47 11.71
N VAL A 21 -29.51 -12.71 11.02
CA VAL A 21 -28.17 -13.15 10.61
C VAL A 21 -27.14 -12.51 11.51
N ALA A 22 -26.18 -13.30 11.98
CA ALA A 22 -24.97 -12.81 12.63
C ALA A 22 -23.78 -13.48 11.93
N GLU A 23 -22.89 -12.66 11.40
CA GLU A 23 -21.62 -13.10 10.83
C GLU A 23 -20.56 -13.01 11.93
N PHE A 24 -19.74 -14.06 12.05
CA PHE A 24 -18.71 -14.14 13.08
C PHE A 24 -17.37 -14.30 12.40
N GLN A 25 -16.44 -13.43 12.77
CA GLN A 25 -15.05 -13.49 12.35
C GLN A 25 -14.20 -13.95 13.52
N ALA A 26 -13.22 -14.81 13.26
CA ALA A 26 -12.28 -15.24 14.29
C ALA A 26 -11.41 -14.06 14.76
N VAL A 27 -10.99 -13.22 13.83
CA VAL A 27 -10.27 -11.96 14.09
C VAL A 27 -11.23 -10.80 13.80
N ILE A 28 -11.69 -10.12 14.84
CA ILE A 28 -12.59 -8.96 14.72
C ILE A 28 -11.82 -7.72 14.30
N GLN A 29 -10.60 -7.57 14.82
CA GLN A 29 -9.68 -6.49 14.46
C GLN A 29 -8.29 -7.08 14.33
N PHE A 30 -7.69 -6.93 13.15
CA PHE A 30 -6.31 -7.33 12.93
C PHE A 30 -5.34 -6.47 13.76
N PRO A 31 -4.15 -7.01 14.08
CA PRO A 31 -3.09 -6.27 14.76
C PRO A 31 -2.70 -4.97 14.04
N ASP A 32 -2.26 -3.98 14.80
CA ASP A 32 -1.85 -2.68 14.26
C ASP A 32 -0.59 -2.78 13.38
N ARG A 33 0.27 -3.78 13.65
CA ARG A 33 1.57 -4.04 13.02
C ARG A 33 1.53 -5.25 12.08
N MET A 34 0.66 -5.22 11.07
CA MET A 34 0.57 -6.29 10.07
C MET A 34 1.88 -6.51 9.29
N ASP A 35 2.74 -5.50 9.18
CA ASP A 35 4.09 -5.63 8.64
C ASP A 35 4.96 -6.68 9.39
N LEU A 36 4.77 -6.84 10.70
CA LEU A 36 5.46 -7.88 11.47
C LEU A 36 4.87 -9.27 11.20
N TRP A 37 3.59 -9.34 10.84
CA TRP A 37 2.93 -10.58 10.47
C TRP A 37 3.29 -11.01 9.03
N ASP A 38 3.51 -10.06 8.13
CA ASP A 38 4.07 -10.31 6.80
C ASP A 38 5.50 -10.88 6.92
N GLN A 39 6.34 -10.31 7.80
CA GLN A 39 7.68 -10.87 8.12
C GLN A 39 7.59 -12.24 8.81
N PHE A 40 6.65 -12.42 9.73
CA PHE A 40 6.42 -13.71 10.38
C PHE A 40 6.08 -14.79 9.36
N GLU A 41 5.26 -14.45 8.35
CA GLU A 41 4.91 -15.38 7.29
C GLU A 41 6.09 -15.69 6.38
N GLU A 42 6.94 -14.71 6.07
CA GLU A 42 8.20 -14.95 5.36
C GLU A 42 9.09 -15.95 6.13
N VAL A 43 9.23 -15.78 7.45
CA VAL A 43 9.96 -16.72 8.30
C VAL A 43 9.28 -18.09 8.31
N TYR A 44 7.95 -18.15 8.40
CA TYR A 44 7.19 -19.41 8.36
C TYR A 44 7.43 -20.18 7.06
N GLN A 45 7.39 -19.49 5.92
CA GLN A 45 7.55 -20.12 4.61
C GLN A 45 9.00 -20.55 4.32
N ASN A 46 9.99 -19.81 4.82
CA ASN A 46 11.41 -20.09 4.58
C ASN A 46 12.00 -21.08 5.61
N ASP A 47 11.68 -20.90 6.89
CA ASP A 47 12.34 -21.57 8.02
C ASP A 47 11.41 -22.49 8.83
N GLY A 48 10.09 -22.40 8.61
CA GLY A 48 9.09 -23.26 9.22
C GLY A 48 8.44 -22.71 10.50
N GLU A 49 7.49 -23.47 11.05
CA GLU A 49 6.63 -23.06 12.16
C GLU A 49 7.40 -22.72 13.45
N ASP A 50 8.40 -23.52 13.83
CA ASP A 50 9.17 -23.30 15.06
C ASP A 50 9.92 -21.97 15.04
N ALA A 51 10.51 -21.61 13.90
CA ALA A 51 11.20 -20.34 13.70
C ALA A 51 10.21 -19.17 13.76
N ALA A 52 9.05 -19.30 13.10
CA ALA A 52 8.00 -18.29 13.15
C ALA A 52 7.48 -18.07 14.58
N ARG A 53 7.24 -19.16 15.34
CA ARG A 53 6.84 -19.07 16.75
C ARG A 53 7.89 -18.38 17.62
N ALA A 54 9.17 -18.62 17.37
CA ALA A 54 10.26 -17.91 18.05
C ALA A 54 10.26 -16.41 17.71
N PHE A 55 10.11 -16.06 16.43
CA PHE A 55 9.98 -14.68 15.98
C PHE A 55 8.82 -13.95 16.68
N TYR A 56 7.67 -14.62 16.79
CA TYR A 56 6.51 -14.13 17.52
C TYR A 56 6.77 -13.96 19.02
N ALA A 57 7.39 -14.95 19.67
CA ALA A 57 7.64 -14.91 21.11
C ALA A 57 8.49 -13.69 21.52
N GLU A 58 9.50 -13.34 20.71
CA GLU A 58 10.35 -12.17 20.93
C GLU A 58 9.62 -10.83 20.76
N ARG A 59 8.59 -10.78 19.91
CA ARG A 59 7.89 -9.55 19.49
C ARG A 59 6.42 -9.53 19.90
N LYS A 60 6.02 -10.42 20.80
CA LYS A 60 4.62 -10.69 21.15
C LYS A 60 3.82 -9.44 21.47
N ALA A 61 4.39 -8.51 22.23
CA ALA A 61 3.71 -7.29 22.63
C ALA A 61 3.34 -6.41 21.42
N ASP A 62 4.25 -6.27 20.46
CA ASP A 62 4.04 -5.45 19.26
C ASP A 62 3.14 -6.17 18.24
N MET A 63 3.26 -7.50 18.15
CA MET A 63 2.48 -8.32 17.23
C MET A 63 1.03 -8.53 17.67
N ASP A 64 0.75 -8.51 18.98
CA ASP A 64 -0.62 -8.59 19.52
C ASP A 64 -1.31 -7.22 19.61
N ALA A 65 -0.56 -6.11 19.48
CA ALA A 65 -1.07 -4.77 19.70
C ALA A 65 -2.26 -4.46 18.76
N GLY A 66 -3.36 -3.98 19.34
CA GLY A 66 -4.57 -3.61 18.60
C GLY A 66 -5.43 -4.78 18.13
N ALA A 67 -5.00 -6.04 18.31
CA ALA A 67 -5.77 -7.19 17.87
C ALA A 67 -6.99 -7.45 18.77
N ILE A 68 -8.14 -7.75 18.14
CA ILE A 68 -9.35 -8.20 18.83
C ILE A 68 -9.76 -9.54 18.23
N VAL A 69 -9.73 -10.60 19.04
CA VAL A 69 -10.08 -11.97 18.65
C VAL A 69 -11.39 -12.36 19.33
N ASN A 70 -12.29 -12.99 18.57
CA ASN A 70 -13.63 -13.34 19.07
C ASN A 70 -13.60 -14.44 20.14
N TRP A 71 -12.73 -15.46 19.99
CA TRP A 71 -12.66 -16.58 20.93
C TRP A 71 -11.22 -16.98 21.33
N PRO A 72 -10.48 -16.09 22.03
CA PRO A 72 -9.04 -16.25 22.27
C PRO A 72 -8.67 -17.45 23.15
N ALA A 73 -9.63 -17.97 23.94
CA ALA A 73 -9.41 -19.15 24.78
C ALA A 73 -9.32 -20.47 23.97
N ILE A 74 -9.95 -20.51 22.79
CA ILE A 74 -9.95 -21.70 21.91
C ILE A 74 -9.02 -21.46 20.72
N GLN A 75 -9.09 -20.27 20.14
CA GLN A 75 -8.33 -19.86 18.96
C GLN A 75 -7.56 -18.57 19.30
N PRO A 76 -6.40 -18.68 19.96
CA PRO A 76 -5.57 -17.51 20.23
C PRO A 76 -5.04 -16.89 18.93
N LEU A 77 -4.65 -15.62 18.97
CA LEU A 77 -4.18 -14.89 17.79
C LEU A 77 -3.07 -15.63 17.03
N ILE A 78 -2.05 -16.13 17.74
CA ILE A 78 -0.94 -16.88 17.11
C ILE A 78 -1.42 -18.14 16.37
N PHE A 79 -2.45 -18.82 16.86
CA PHE A 79 -3.04 -19.96 16.14
C PHE A 79 -3.69 -19.48 14.85
N LEU A 80 -4.54 -18.45 14.92
CA LEU A 80 -5.22 -17.89 13.75
C LEU A 80 -4.23 -17.37 12.70
N MET A 81 -3.14 -16.73 13.12
CA MET A 81 -2.13 -16.21 12.21
C MET A 81 -1.25 -17.30 11.59
N LEU A 82 -1.08 -18.45 12.25
CA LEU A 82 -0.45 -19.63 11.65
C LEU A 82 -1.34 -20.28 10.60
N GLU A 83 -2.64 -20.44 10.89
CA GLU A 83 -3.61 -20.92 9.90
C GLU A 83 -3.65 -19.99 8.68
N ARG A 84 -3.66 -18.67 8.91
CA ARG A 84 -3.56 -17.66 7.84
C ARG A 84 -2.28 -17.79 7.02
N ALA A 85 -1.12 -17.90 7.68
CA ALA A 85 0.18 -18.04 7.00
C ALA A 85 0.30 -19.34 6.19
N SER A 86 -0.46 -20.38 6.56
CA SER A 86 -0.52 -21.64 5.81
C SER A 86 -1.34 -21.52 4.53
N ASP A 87 -2.54 -20.92 4.59
CA ASP A 87 -3.42 -20.73 3.44
C ASP A 87 -4.42 -19.58 3.70
N HIS A 88 -4.23 -18.47 2.99
CA HIS A 88 -5.07 -17.28 3.13
C HIS A 88 -6.48 -17.48 2.59
N ASP A 89 -6.65 -18.25 1.51
CA ASP A 89 -7.96 -18.47 0.90
C ASP A 89 -8.84 -19.30 1.84
N SER A 90 -8.26 -20.37 2.38
CA SER A 90 -8.89 -21.21 3.39
C SER A 90 -9.15 -20.40 4.66
N PHE A 91 -8.20 -19.59 5.12
CA PHE A 91 -8.39 -18.76 6.31
C PHE A 91 -9.52 -17.73 6.14
N ALA A 92 -9.55 -17.02 5.02
CA ALA A 92 -10.56 -16.02 4.72
C ALA A 92 -11.96 -16.65 4.67
N THR A 93 -12.05 -17.84 4.08
CA THR A 93 -13.31 -18.59 3.97
C THR A 93 -13.77 -19.18 5.30
N GLU A 94 -12.89 -19.90 5.99
CA GLU A 94 -13.24 -20.70 7.17
C GLU A 94 -13.33 -19.87 8.46
N TYR A 95 -12.39 -18.94 8.65
CA TYR A 95 -12.26 -18.18 9.89
C TYR A 95 -12.81 -16.75 9.77
N GLN A 96 -12.81 -16.16 8.57
CA GLN A 96 -13.30 -14.79 8.35
C GLN A 96 -14.66 -14.71 7.66
N ASN A 97 -15.20 -15.82 7.13
CA ASN A 97 -16.41 -15.86 6.29
C ASN A 97 -16.37 -14.91 5.06
N LYS A 98 -15.17 -14.60 4.57
CA LYS A 98 -14.89 -13.71 3.43
C LYS A 98 -14.23 -14.50 2.28
N PRO A 99 -14.94 -15.38 1.57
CA PRO A 99 -14.37 -16.08 0.42
C PRO A 99 -14.02 -15.10 -0.71
N ILE A 100 -12.92 -15.36 -1.42
CA ILE A 100 -12.54 -14.57 -2.60
C ILE A 100 -13.63 -14.71 -3.68
N ASN A 101 -14.06 -13.57 -4.22
CA ASN A 101 -15.02 -13.54 -5.32
C ASN A 101 -14.32 -13.94 -6.63
N GLU A 102 -14.84 -14.94 -7.34
CA GLU A 102 -14.28 -15.34 -8.63
C GLU A 102 -14.30 -14.22 -9.69
N ALA A 103 -15.20 -13.25 -9.54
CA ALA A 103 -15.29 -12.06 -10.38
C ALA A 103 -14.45 -10.87 -9.87
N SER A 104 -13.58 -11.08 -8.87
CA SER A 104 -12.70 -10.02 -8.36
C SER A 104 -11.74 -9.54 -9.46
N PRO A 105 -11.66 -8.23 -9.73
CA PRO A 105 -10.78 -7.68 -10.77
C PRO A 105 -9.29 -8.00 -10.58
N PHE A 106 -8.87 -8.26 -9.35
CA PHE A 106 -7.48 -8.51 -8.97
C PHE A 106 -7.22 -9.95 -8.51
N LYS A 107 -8.04 -10.91 -8.97
CA LYS A 107 -7.86 -12.33 -8.63
C LYS A 107 -6.49 -12.86 -9.06
N ASP A 108 -6.12 -12.60 -10.31
CA ASP A 108 -4.89 -13.11 -10.92
C ASP A 108 -3.76 -12.09 -10.78
N LEU A 109 -2.92 -12.30 -9.76
CA LEU A 109 -1.75 -11.46 -9.49
C LEU A 109 -0.48 -12.09 -10.08
N THR A 110 0.39 -11.23 -10.63
CA THR A 110 1.70 -11.66 -11.13
C THR A 110 2.76 -11.41 -10.07
N PHE A 111 3.64 -12.39 -9.84
CA PHE A 111 4.69 -12.30 -8.83
C PHE A 111 6.08 -12.33 -9.48
N TRP A 112 6.98 -11.49 -8.99
CA TRP A 112 8.40 -11.58 -9.30
C TRP A 112 9.11 -12.44 -8.26
N VAL A 113 10.19 -13.11 -8.66
CA VAL A 113 10.96 -14.03 -7.80
C VAL A 113 12.41 -13.57 -7.66
N LEU A 114 13.01 -13.13 -8.77
CA LEU A 114 14.37 -12.60 -8.79
C LEU A 114 14.32 -11.10 -9.02
N GLN A 115 14.93 -10.35 -8.10
CA GLN A 115 15.09 -8.92 -8.26
C GLN A 115 16.01 -8.63 -9.45
N GLN A 116 15.59 -7.71 -10.31
CA GLN A 116 16.39 -7.28 -11.45
C GLN A 116 17.39 -6.20 -11.02
N PRO A 117 18.62 -6.19 -11.55
CA PRO A 117 19.67 -5.27 -11.10
C PRO A 117 19.49 -3.82 -11.58
N ASP A 118 18.85 -3.61 -12.74
CA ASP A 118 18.78 -2.30 -13.41
C ASP A 118 17.45 -1.56 -13.20
N LEU A 119 16.85 -1.73 -12.02
CA LEU A 119 15.58 -1.09 -11.68
C LEU A 119 15.79 0.36 -11.22
N ILE A 120 14.91 1.25 -11.70
CA ILE A 120 14.85 2.61 -11.19
C ILE A 120 13.79 2.65 -10.10
N HIS A 121 14.20 2.97 -8.89
CA HIS A 121 13.31 2.93 -7.73
C HIS A 121 12.50 4.22 -7.60
N PHE A 122 11.21 4.06 -7.34
CA PHE A 122 10.27 5.11 -6.99
C PHE A 122 9.58 4.72 -5.70
N GLY A 123 9.30 5.71 -4.85
CA GLY A 123 8.54 5.50 -3.62
C GLY A 123 7.20 6.19 -3.67
N ALA A 124 6.22 5.67 -2.94
CA ALA A 124 4.92 6.30 -2.74
C ALA A 124 4.52 6.25 -1.27
N ILE A 125 3.85 7.30 -0.80
CA ILE A 125 3.37 7.43 0.57
C ILE A 125 1.90 7.85 0.53
N ASP A 126 1.03 6.94 0.93
CA ASP A 126 -0.33 7.28 1.36
C ASP A 126 -0.33 7.33 2.90
N PRO A 127 -0.30 8.52 3.50
CA PRO A 127 -0.28 8.65 4.95
C PRO A 127 -1.63 8.32 5.59
N SER A 128 -2.72 8.15 4.81
CA SER A 128 -4.11 7.89 5.22
C SER A 128 -4.41 8.36 6.66
N LEU A 129 -4.57 9.68 6.80
CA LEU A 129 -4.81 10.32 8.08
C LEU A 129 -6.30 10.62 8.16
N GLY A 130 -7.08 9.59 8.51
CA GLY A 130 -8.53 9.62 8.53
C GLY A 130 -9.12 10.94 9.06
N LYS A 131 -10.14 11.46 8.37
CA LYS A 131 -10.93 12.59 8.87
C LYS A 131 -11.89 12.08 9.95
N LYS A 132 -11.64 12.51 11.20
CA LYS A 132 -12.53 12.41 12.37
C LYS A 132 -13.08 11.01 12.70
N GLY A 133 -12.46 10.41 13.72
CA GLY A 133 -13.17 9.63 14.74
C GLY A 133 -13.52 8.20 14.38
N HIS A 134 -12.57 7.29 14.61
CA HIS A 134 -12.66 5.91 15.11
C HIS A 134 -11.52 5.10 14.50
N GLY A 135 -10.39 5.04 15.20
CA GLY A 135 -9.16 4.43 14.68
C GLY A 135 -8.38 5.36 13.74
N ARG A 136 -7.08 5.11 13.60
CA ARG A 136 -6.27 5.68 12.51
C ARG A 136 -6.33 4.67 11.38
N ASP A 137 -6.65 5.11 10.17
CA ASP A 137 -6.53 4.28 8.98
C ASP A 137 -5.06 3.88 8.79
N PRO A 138 -4.80 2.66 8.27
CA PRO A 138 -3.43 2.24 8.04
C PRO A 138 -2.81 3.10 6.94
N SER A 139 -1.62 3.62 7.18
CA SER A 139 -0.84 4.27 6.13
C SER A 139 -0.12 3.24 5.28
N ALA A 140 0.07 3.53 4.00
CA ALA A 140 0.84 2.71 3.05
C ALA A 140 2.13 3.45 2.62
N ILE A 141 3.26 2.75 2.70
CA ILE A 141 4.51 3.16 2.07
C ILE A 141 4.91 2.05 1.11
N LEU A 142 5.06 2.39 -0.17
CA LEU A 142 5.39 1.44 -1.22
C LEU A 142 6.71 1.85 -1.90
N VAL A 143 7.51 0.87 -2.31
CA VAL A 143 8.67 1.09 -3.19
C VAL A 143 8.57 0.19 -4.41
N GLY A 144 8.55 0.80 -5.59
CA GLY A 144 8.53 0.10 -6.87
C GLY A 144 9.86 0.25 -7.61
N GLY A 145 10.38 -0.85 -8.15
CA GLY A 145 11.49 -0.85 -9.09
C GLY A 145 10.97 -0.94 -10.52
N PHE A 146 11.16 0.14 -11.28
CA PHE A 146 10.68 0.23 -12.66
C PHE A 146 11.75 -0.20 -13.66
N ASN A 147 11.43 -1.19 -14.49
CA ASN A 147 12.22 -1.57 -15.64
C ASN A 147 11.77 -0.77 -16.87
N ARG A 148 12.60 0.21 -17.27
CA ARG A 148 12.32 1.07 -18.43
C ARG A 148 12.30 0.33 -19.77
N LEU A 149 13.05 -0.77 -19.90
CA LEU A 149 13.14 -1.50 -21.16
C LEU A 149 11.85 -2.28 -21.45
N HIS A 150 11.26 -2.87 -20.41
CA HIS A 150 10.07 -3.70 -20.53
C HIS A 150 8.77 -2.99 -20.12
N GLY A 151 8.86 -1.80 -19.52
CA GLY A 151 7.69 -1.08 -19.01
C GLY A 151 6.99 -1.81 -17.87
N THR A 152 7.76 -2.56 -17.07
CA THR A 152 7.25 -3.36 -15.94
C THR A 152 7.74 -2.78 -14.61
N MET A 153 6.97 -2.98 -13.56
CA MET A 153 7.30 -2.55 -12.21
C MET A 153 7.26 -3.74 -11.25
N ASP A 154 8.36 -3.94 -10.54
CA ASP A 154 8.44 -4.86 -9.41
C ASP A 154 8.18 -4.09 -8.14
N LEU A 155 7.13 -4.45 -7.41
CA LEU A 155 6.90 -3.89 -6.08
C LEU A 155 7.90 -4.53 -5.11
N LEU A 156 8.88 -3.75 -4.66
CA LEU A 156 9.99 -4.20 -3.83
C LEU A 156 9.66 -4.15 -2.34
N GLU A 157 8.83 -3.19 -1.93
CA GLU A 157 8.43 -2.98 -0.54
C GLU A 157 6.96 -2.57 -0.49
N ALA A 158 6.20 -3.15 0.44
CA ALA A 158 4.82 -2.77 0.72
C ALA A 158 4.58 -2.74 2.23
N SER A 159 4.80 -1.58 2.85
CA SER A 159 4.63 -1.40 4.30
C SER A 159 3.28 -0.74 4.62
N ILE A 160 2.31 -1.57 4.98
CA ILE A 160 0.93 -1.16 5.30
C ILE A 160 0.66 -1.47 6.77
N ARG A 161 0.52 -0.41 7.58
CA ARG A 161 0.31 -0.53 9.03
C ARG A 161 -0.19 0.78 9.62
N ARG A 162 -0.79 0.71 10.80
CA ARG A 162 -1.11 1.90 11.59
C ARG A 162 0.16 2.46 12.22
N ARG A 163 0.46 3.73 11.93
CA ARG A 163 1.66 4.40 12.46
C ARG A 163 1.44 5.91 12.64
N LEU A 164 2.29 6.51 13.47
CA LEU A 164 2.34 7.96 13.68
C LEU A 164 3.09 8.65 12.53
N PRO A 165 2.80 9.93 12.23
CA PRO A 165 3.51 10.70 11.21
C PRO A 165 5.04 10.67 11.34
N ASP A 166 5.57 10.75 12.56
CA ASP A 166 7.02 10.70 12.79
C ASP A 166 7.62 9.34 12.41
N ILE A 167 6.85 8.26 12.60
CA ILE A 167 7.26 6.90 12.20
C ILE A 167 7.20 6.75 10.68
N ILE A 168 6.19 7.31 10.01
CA ILE A 168 6.14 7.40 8.54
C ILE A 168 7.42 8.05 8.02
N ILE A 169 7.82 9.18 8.61
CA ILE A 169 9.02 9.92 8.21
C ILE A 169 10.29 9.08 8.41
N SER A 170 10.44 8.43 9.57
CA SER A 170 11.62 7.60 9.84
C SER A 170 11.70 6.38 8.91
N ASP A 171 10.59 5.71 8.65
CA ASP A 171 10.51 4.54 7.77
C ASP A 171 10.89 4.92 6.34
N VAL A 172 10.34 6.02 5.82
CA VAL A 172 10.65 6.52 4.48
C VAL A 172 12.12 6.90 4.36
N ILE A 173 12.72 7.52 5.38
CA ILE A 173 14.15 7.83 5.37
C ILE A 173 15.00 6.55 5.36
N ALA A 174 14.60 5.53 6.13
CA ALA A 174 15.28 4.23 6.13
C ALA A 174 15.20 3.56 4.75
N MET A 175 14.01 3.53 4.15
CA MET A 175 13.80 3.00 2.80
C MET A 175 14.57 3.82 1.74
N GLN A 176 14.65 5.14 1.88
CA GLN A 176 15.45 5.97 0.97
C GLN A 176 16.94 5.60 1.04
N ARG A 177 17.47 5.30 2.23
CA ARG A 177 18.88 4.87 2.37
C ARG A 177 19.12 3.53 1.68
N GLN A 178 18.15 2.62 1.75
CA GLN A 178 18.22 1.29 1.17
C GLN A 178 18.05 1.30 -0.36
N TYR A 179 16.94 1.84 -0.85
CA TYR A 179 16.55 1.75 -2.26
C TYR A 179 17.05 2.93 -3.10
N ARG A 180 17.38 4.06 -2.47
CA ARG A 180 17.80 5.30 -3.15
C ARG A 180 16.80 5.72 -4.23
N CYS A 181 15.52 5.78 -3.86
CA CYS A 181 14.45 6.15 -4.77
C CYS A 181 14.75 7.50 -5.43
N LEU A 182 14.48 7.57 -6.73
CA LEU A 182 14.67 8.76 -7.53
C LEU A 182 13.69 9.86 -7.10
N LEU A 183 12.43 9.47 -6.92
CA LEU A 183 11.34 10.33 -6.46
C LEU A 183 10.46 9.58 -5.46
N TRP A 184 9.88 10.34 -4.54
CA TRP A 184 8.81 9.89 -3.66
C TRP A 184 7.53 10.64 -3.99
N PHE A 185 6.44 9.93 -4.26
CA PHE A 185 5.12 10.50 -4.48
C PHE A 185 4.37 10.53 -3.16
N VAL A 186 3.91 11.71 -2.77
CA VAL A 186 3.23 11.90 -1.49
C VAL A 186 1.89 12.56 -1.76
N GLU A 187 0.81 11.91 -1.35
CA GLU A 187 -0.51 12.53 -1.43
C GLU A 187 -0.47 13.87 -0.66
N ALA A 188 -1.02 14.93 -1.26
CA ALA A 188 -0.86 16.30 -0.79
C ALA A 188 -2.22 16.97 -0.50
N VAL A 189 -2.98 16.40 0.44
CA VAL A 189 -4.21 17.03 0.98
C VAL A 189 -3.91 17.64 2.35
N GLN A 190 -3.82 18.98 2.40
CA GLN A 190 -3.65 19.78 3.63
C GLN A 190 -2.56 19.28 4.59
N PHE A 191 -2.93 18.51 5.62
CA PHE A 191 -2.00 18.00 6.64
C PHE A 191 -0.89 17.14 6.01
N GLN A 192 -1.17 16.48 4.89
CA GLN A 192 -0.17 15.67 4.20
C GLN A 192 0.95 16.52 3.57
N GLU A 193 0.68 17.78 3.20
CA GLU A 193 1.73 18.72 2.74
C GLU A 193 2.69 19.10 3.89
N PHE A 194 2.17 19.18 5.12
CA PHE A 194 3.01 19.35 6.30
C PHE A 194 3.91 18.13 6.53
N LEU A 195 3.38 16.90 6.36
CA LEU A 195 4.16 15.68 6.45
C LEU A 195 5.27 15.65 5.39
N ARG A 196 4.95 15.99 4.14
CA ARG A 196 5.91 16.04 3.02
C ARG A 196 7.06 17.01 3.27
N THR A 197 6.74 18.24 3.69
CA THR A 197 7.76 19.27 3.98
C THR A 197 8.61 18.92 5.20
N THR A 198 7.99 18.33 6.24
CA THR A 198 8.71 17.85 7.44
C THR A 198 9.63 16.68 7.13
N LEU A 199 9.19 15.74 6.28
CA LEU A 199 10.00 14.64 5.76
C LEU A 199 11.27 15.17 5.09
N MET A 200 11.12 16.09 4.13
CA MET A 200 12.26 16.66 3.41
C MET A 200 13.23 17.40 4.34
N ALA A 201 12.71 18.22 5.26
CA ALA A 201 13.55 18.94 6.22
C ALA A 201 14.28 17.99 7.18
N THR A 202 13.62 16.93 7.65
CA THR A 202 14.20 15.95 8.56
C THR A 202 15.25 15.09 7.86
N ALA A 203 14.97 14.63 6.64
CA ALA A 203 15.92 13.88 5.82
C ALA A 203 17.19 14.70 5.52
N ALA A 204 17.03 15.98 5.16
CA ALA A 204 18.15 16.88 4.90
C ALA A 204 19.05 17.06 6.13
N ARG A 205 18.47 17.21 7.33
CA ARG A 205 19.25 17.27 8.60
C ARG A 205 20.03 15.98 8.87
N GLN A 206 19.55 14.84 8.37
CA GLN A 206 20.22 13.54 8.48
C GLN A 206 21.17 13.23 7.31
N GLY A 207 21.39 14.17 6.38
CA GLY A 207 22.24 13.98 5.21
C GLY A 207 21.65 13.06 4.14
N VAL A 208 20.33 12.85 4.14
CA VAL A 208 19.62 12.00 3.16
C VAL A 208 18.86 12.89 2.19
N GLY A 209 19.20 12.81 0.90
CA GLY A 209 18.47 13.49 -0.17
C GLY A 209 17.16 12.78 -0.47
N ILE A 210 16.03 13.42 -0.17
CA ILE A 210 14.67 12.96 -0.53
C ILE A 210 14.01 14.02 -1.40
N SER A 211 13.57 13.60 -2.59
CA SER A 211 12.76 14.38 -3.51
C SER A 211 11.31 13.93 -3.41
N ALA A 212 10.53 14.60 -2.55
CA ALA A 212 9.12 14.28 -2.33
C ALA A 212 8.21 15.19 -3.20
N VAL A 213 7.60 14.60 -4.23
CA VAL A 213 6.68 15.26 -5.16
C VAL A 213 5.26 15.19 -4.60
N PRO A 214 4.56 16.34 -4.47
CA PRO A 214 3.17 16.34 -4.05
C PRO A 214 2.25 15.80 -5.16
N VAL A 215 1.31 14.95 -4.78
CA VAL A 215 0.28 14.39 -5.67
C VAL A 215 -1.09 14.82 -5.18
N THR A 216 -1.89 15.40 -6.06
CA THR A 216 -3.28 15.77 -5.77
C THR A 216 -4.20 14.82 -6.52
N PRO A 217 -4.96 13.95 -5.84
CA PRO A 217 -5.94 13.09 -6.50
C PRO A 217 -7.03 13.93 -7.19
N ILE A 218 -7.37 13.57 -8.43
CA ILE A 218 -8.39 14.27 -9.25
C ILE A 218 -9.66 13.42 -9.40
N ALA A 219 -9.53 12.08 -9.29
CA ALA A 219 -10.60 11.12 -9.45
C ALA A 219 -11.01 10.48 -8.11
N ASP A 220 -12.21 9.91 -8.09
CA ASP A 220 -12.68 9.09 -6.96
C ASP A 220 -11.72 7.92 -6.71
N LYS A 221 -11.58 7.52 -5.44
CA LYS A 221 -10.68 6.46 -4.98
C LYS A 221 -10.99 5.13 -5.67
N ASP A 222 -12.26 4.77 -5.78
CA ASP A 222 -12.66 3.51 -6.42
C ASP A 222 -12.23 3.44 -7.89
N LEU A 223 -12.39 4.55 -8.63
CA LEU A 223 -11.98 4.62 -10.03
C LEU A 223 -10.46 4.57 -10.21
N ARG A 224 -9.70 5.12 -9.26
CA ARG A 224 -8.24 5.05 -9.25
C ARG A 224 -7.77 3.61 -9.04
N ILE A 225 -8.37 2.90 -8.10
CA ILE A 225 -8.07 1.49 -7.86
C ILE A 225 -8.51 0.66 -9.05
N GLU A 226 -9.72 0.83 -9.59
CA GLU A 226 -10.22 0.08 -10.76
C GLU A 226 -9.27 0.20 -11.97
N ARG A 227 -8.66 1.37 -12.19
CA ARG A 227 -7.68 1.60 -13.25
C ARG A 227 -6.43 0.72 -13.15
N LEU A 228 -6.11 0.16 -11.99
CA LEU A 228 -5.02 -0.82 -11.85
C LEU A 228 -5.33 -2.16 -12.53
N GLN A 229 -6.58 -2.47 -12.84
CA GLN A 229 -6.95 -3.79 -13.36
C GLN A 229 -6.21 -4.13 -14.67
N PRO A 230 -6.19 -3.28 -15.73
CA PRO A 230 -5.45 -3.60 -16.94
C PRO A 230 -3.93 -3.84 -16.75
N PRO A 231 -3.16 -2.98 -16.04
CA PRO A 231 -1.72 -3.23 -15.85
C PRO A 231 -1.43 -4.43 -14.94
N VAL A 232 -2.27 -4.72 -13.95
CA VAL A 232 -2.12 -5.93 -13.11
C VAL A 232 -2.41 -7.19 -13.93
N ALA A 233 -3.53 -7.24 -14.65
CA ALA A 233 -3.89 -8.38 -15.50
C ALA A 233 -2.89 -8.60 -16.65
N GLY A 234 -2.27 -7.53 -17.14
CA GLY A 234 -1.21 -7.58 -18.15
C GLY A 234 0.17 -7.99 -17.60
N GLY A 235 0.32 -8.21 -16.29
CA GLY A 235 1.60 -8.53 -15.64
C GLY A 235 2.62 -7.39 -15.68
N LEU A 236 2.16 -6.14 -15.89
CA LEU A 236 3.00 -4.95 -15.89
C LEU A 236 3.41 -4.55 -14.47
N ILE A 237 2.54 -4.82 -13.50
CA ILE A 237 2.82 -4.67 -12.08
C ILE A 237 2.98 -6.07 -11.50
N ARG A 238 4.14 -6.33 -10.89
CA ARG A 238 4.45 -7.62 -10.28
C ARG A 238 4.67 -7.41 -8.80
N LEU A 239 4.03 -8.23 -7.98
CA LEU A 239 4.12 -8.20 -6.52
C LEU A 239 5.15 -9.22 -6.03
N ASN A 240 5.47 -9.16 -4.73
CA ASN A 240 6.14 -10.23 -4.02
C ASN A 240 5.13 -10.98 -3.15
N LYS A 241 5.26 -12.31 -3.05
CA LYS A 241 4.36 -13.13 -2.21
C LYS A 241 4.40 -12.75 -0.72
N THR A 242 5.47 -12.11 -0.25
CA THR A 242 5.55 -11.64 1.14
C THR A 242 4.68 -10.42 1.42
N GLN A 243 4.12 -9.76 0.40
CA GLN A 243 3.33 -8.53 0.53
C GLN A 243 1.84 -8.82 0.81
N GLN A 244 1.58 -9.69 1.78
CA GLN A 244 0.25 -10.29 1.97
C GLN A 244 -0.82 -9.27 2.33
N THR A 245 -0.49 -8.28 3.15
CA THR A 245 -1.44 -7.19 3.46
C THR A 245 -1.95 -6.49 2.19
N LEU A 246 -1.08 -6.24 1.20
CA LEU A 246 -1.48 -5.61 -0.07
C LEU A 246 -2.26 -6.59 -0.96
N ILE A 247 -1.82 -7.85 -1.02
CA ILE A 247 -2.45 -8.91 -1.82
C ILE A 247 -3.90 -9.12 -1.37
N ASP A 248 -4.14 -9.22 -0.07
CA ASP A 248 -5.46 -9.37 0.52
C ASP A 248 -6.36 -8.19 0.16
N GLN A 249 -5.85 -6.96 0.29
CA GLN A 249 -6.61 -5.74 -0.05
C GLN A 249 -7.00 -5.72 -1.53
N LEU A 250 -6.10 -6.13 -2.43
CA LEU A 250 -6.40 -6.22 -3.86
C LEU A 250 -7.44 -7.31 -4.16
N GLN A 251 -7.22 -8.53 -3.67
CA GLN A 251 -8.09 -9.67 -3.99
C GLN A 251 -9.50 -9.52 -3.40
N GLN A 252 -9.65 -8.87 -2.25
CA GLN A 252 -10.94 -8.61 -1.62
C GLN A 252 -11.65 -7.36 -2.15
N TRP A 253 -10.99 -6.53 -2.97
CA TRP A 253 -11.59 -5.32 -3.55
C TRP A 253 -12.83 -5.66 -4.40
N PRO A 254 -13.93 -4.87 -4.35
CA PRO A 254 -14.11 -3.61 -3.61
C PRO A 254 -14.60 -3.78 -2.16
N ASN A 255 -14.72 -5.02 -1.66
CA ASN A 255 -15.31 -5.30 -0.35
C ASN A 255 -14.27 -5.44 0.77
N ALA A 256 -13.01 -5.06 0.51
CA ALA A 256 -11.94 -5.09 1.50
C ALA A 256 -12.21 -4.07 2.62
N ASP A 257 -11.78 -4.37 3.85
CA ASP A 257 -11.94 -3.44 4.99
C ASP A 257 -11.08 -2.18 4.84
N HIS A 258 -9.99 -2.29 4.08
CA HIS A 258 -9.01 -1.24 3.82
C HIS A 258 -8.57 -1.28 2.37
N ASP A 259 -8.27 -0.12 1.81
CA ASP A 259 -7.94 0.09 0.40
C ASP A 259 -6.77 1.07 0.21
N ASP A 260 -6.07 1.42 1.29
CA ASP A 260 -4.90 2.33 1.30
C ASP A 260 -3.72 1.76 0.51
N GLY A 261 -3.50 0.44 0.53
CA GLY A 261 -2.48 -0.24 -0.26
C GLY A 261 -2.74 -0.11 -1.77
N PRO A 262 -3.90 -0.57 -2.28
CA PRO A 262 -4.31 -0.39 -3.67
C PRO A 262 -4.28 1.07 -4.13
N ASP A 263 -4.76 2.02 -3.32
CA ASP A 263 -4.73 3.45 -3.70
C ASP A 263 -3.29 3.98 -3.82
N CYS A 264 -2.43 3.63 -2.86
CA CYS A 264 -1.02 3.96 -2.91
C CYS A 264 -0.30 3.32 -4.11
N LEU A 265 -0.71 2.11 -4.50
CA LEU A 265 -0.16 1.40 -5.67
C LEU A 265 -0.53 2.08 -6.98
N ASP A 266 -1.76 2.59 -7.12
CA ASP A 266 -2.15 3.40 -8.27
C ASP A 266 -1.30 4.68 -8.32
N MET A 267 -1.18 5.42 -7.22
CA MET A 267 -0.32 6.60 -7.16
C MET A 267 1.12 6.28 -7.56
N LEU A 268 1.70 5.19 -7.04
CA LEU A 268 3.06 4.77 -7.39
C LEU A 268 3.18 4.49 -8.88
N TRP A 269 2.29 3.69 -9.45
CA TRP A 269 2.34 3.27 -10.84
C TRP A 269 2.20 4.44 -11.82
N GLN A 270 1.16 5.27 -11.64
CA GLN A 270 0.84 6.34 -12.60
C GLN A 270 1.95 7.37 -12.67
N HIS A 271 2.43 7.85 -11.52
CA HIS A 271 3.49 8.84 -11.51
C HIS A 271 4.85 8.23 -11.89
N THR A 272 5.08 6.95 -11.61
CA THR A 272 6.25 6.26 -12.16
C THR A 272 6.23 6.31 -13.69
N LEU A 273 5.10 6.03 -14.34
CA LEU A 273 5.00 6.11 -15.80
C LEU A 273 5.25 7.54 -16.33
N GLU A 274 4.68 8.56 -15.68
CA GLU A 274 4.88 9.97 -16.07
C GLU A 274 6.35 10.40 -16.03
N TYR A 275 7.07 10.02 -14.96
CA TYR A 275 8.47 10.42 -14.76
C TYR A 275 9.48 9.48 -15.42
N ALA A 276 9.16 8.19 -15.57
CA ALA A 276 10.06 7.20 -16.15
C ALA A 276 9.93 7.08 -17.68
N GLY A 277 8.73 7.30 -18.23
CA GLY A 277 8.46 7.23 -19.67
C GLY A 277 9.04 8.39 -20.48
N GLY A 278 9.56 9.42 -19.80
CA GLY A 278 9.82 10.72 -20.42
C GLY A 278 8.48 11.37 -20.72
N ALA A 279 8.21 12.51 -20.10
CA ALA A 279 6.98 13.28 -20.26
C ALA A 279 6.37 13.10 -21.65
N THR A 280 5.08 12.74 -21.67
CA THR A 280 4.20 12.90 -22.83
C THR A 280 4.67 14.10 -23.65
N ALA A 281 5.27 13.83 -24.80
CA ALA A 281 5.70 14.84 -25.76
C ALA A 281 4.49 15.52 -26.44
N GLY A 282 3.42 15.79 -25.69
CA GLY A 282 2.13 16.19 -26.23
C GLY A 282 1.05 16.43 -25.17
N ALA A 283 1.33 17.18 -24.10
CA ALA A 283 0.28 17.94 -23.40
C ALA A 283 0.88 18.98 -22.42
N GLY A 284 0.82 20.26 -22.76
CA GLY A 284 0.62 21.32 -21.77
C GLY A 284 1.84 22.00 -21.11
N GLY A 285 3.07 21.67 -21.48
CA GLY A 285 4.26 22.37 -21.00
C GLY A 285 4.51 23.71 -21.70
N GLY A 286 3.67 24.71 -21.46
CA GLY A 286 3.97 26.09 -21.83
C GLY A 286 5.25 26.53 -21.15
N ILE A 287 6.34 26.64 -21.92
CA ILE A 287 7.56 27.32 -21.50
C ILE A 287 7.16 28.78 -21.29
N ASN A 288 6.83 29.15 -20.04
CA ASN A 288 6.80 30.54 -19.62
C ASN A 288 8.24 31.04 -19.65
N THR A 289 8.66 31.50 -20.83
CA THR A 289 9.85 32.33 -20.95
C THR A 289 9.62 33.56 -20.07
N ALA A 290 10.44 33.70 -19.03
CA ALA A 290 10.49 34.91 -18.24
C ALA A 290 10.67 36.10 -19.19
N ALA A 291 9.73 37.04 -19.15
CA ALA A 291 9.82 38.28 -19.90
C ALA A 291 11.13 38.98 -19.50
N ASN A 292 12.05 39.07 -20.45
CA ASN A 292 13.34 39.68 -20.28
C ASN A 292 13.13 41.20 -20.11
N SER A 293 13.19 41.68 -18.87
CA SER A 293 13.14 43.09 -18.54
C SER A 293 14.45 43.76 -18.94
N SER A 294 14.53 44.26 -20.16
CA SER A 294 15.64 45.13 -20.59
C SER A 294 15.18 46.16 -21.61
N GLN A 295 14.54 47.23 -21.12
CA GLN A 295 14.51 48.53 -21.81
C GLN A 295 14.15 49.66 -20.83
N GLN A 296 15.04 49.92 -19.86
CA GLN A 296 15.14 51.26 -19.28
C GLN A 296 15.99 52.11 -20.24
N ARG A 297 15.33 52.89 -21.10
CA ARG A 297 15.96 54.00 -21.82
C ARG A 297 16.14 55.15 -20.83
N LEU A 298 17.38 55.36 -20.38
CA LEU A 298 17.84 56.63 -19.83
C LEU A 298 18.94 57.14 -20.75
N GLY A 299 18.67 58.24 -21.45
CA GLY A 299 19.67 58.88 -22.30
C GLY A 299 19.11 59.85 -23.34
N GLU A 300 18.35 60.87 -22.93
CA GLU A 300 18.22 62.09 -23.71
C GLU A 300 18.82 63.26 -22.93
N TYR A 301 20.01 63.69 -23.34
CA TYR A 301 20.57 65.02 -23.09
C TYR A 301 21.40 65.47 -24.30
N ARG A 302 20.97 66.60 -24.89
CA ARG A 302 21.66 67.57 -25.79
C ARG A 302 21.94 67.09 -27.22
N LEU A 303 21.62 67.84 -28.27
CA LEU A 303 21.63 69.30 -28.48
C LEU A 303 20.31 69.86 -29.00
#